data_AF-A0A963N6S6-F1
#
_entry.id   AF-A0A963N6S6-F1
#
_cell.length_a   1.000
_cell.length_b   1.000
_cell.length_c   1.000
_cell.angle_alpha   90.00
_cell.angle_beta   90.00
_cell.angle_gamma   90.00
#
_symmetry.space_group_name_H-M   'P 1'
#
loop_
_entity.id
_entity.type
_entity.pdbx_description
1 polymer ?
#
loop_
_entity_poly.entity_id
_entity_poly.type
_entity_poly.pdbx_seq_one_letter_code
_entity_poly.pdbx_strand_id
1 'polypeptide(L)'
;VELGALFSVVNIPHINQVHLFYRARLLDTGFSAGLETLETALFAEQEVPWQELAFQSVTLCLRAYFSDRRAGRFMFHEDDLRPATAGA
;
A
#
# COMPACT_ATOMS: atom_id res chain seq x y z
N VAL A 1 -12.54 -10.30 4.64
CA VAL A 1 -12.64 -8.93 4.06
C VAL A 1 -13.65 -8.92 2.93
N GLU A 2 -14.25 -7.77 2.63
CA GLU A 2 -14.97 -7.52 1.38
C GLU A 2 -14.07 -6.72 0.44
N LEU A 3 -13.85 -7.23 -0.78
CA LEU A 3 -12.98 -6.59 -1.75
C LEU A 3 -13.69 -5.41 -2.43
N GLY A 4 -13.01 -4.27 -2.48
CA GLY A 4 -13.44 -3.09 -3.21
C GLY A 4 -12.76 -2.97 -4.58
N ALA A 5 -12.79 -1.77 -5.14
CA ALA A 5 -12.16 -1.49 -6.42
C ALA A 5 -10.63 -1.58 -6.37
N LEU A 6 -10.03 -1.93 -7.51
CA LEU A 6 -8.60 -1.70 -7.77
C LEU A 6 -8.31 -0.22 -7.53
N PHE A 7 -7.27 0.05 -6.74
CA PHE A 7 -6.97 1.38 -6.25
C PHE A 7 -5.66 1.92 -6.80
N SER A 8 -4.60 1.12 -6.79
CA SER A 8 -3.29 1.55 -7.28
C SER A 8 -2.61 0.44 -8.07
N VAL A 9 -1.99 0.82 -9.19
CA VAL A 9 -1.07 -0.01 -9.95
C VAL A 9 0.30 0.64 -9.89
N VAL A 10 1.30 -0.11 -9.43
CA VAL A 10 2.69 0.36 -9.41
C VAL A 10 3.52 -0.54 -10.32
N ASN A 11 3.96 0.02 -11.45
CA ASN A 11 4.87 -0.65 -12.36
C ASN A 11 6.28 -0.59 -11.77
N ILE A 12 7.00 -1.72 -11.76
CA ILE A 12 8.37 -1.81 -11.28
C ILE A 12 9.24 -2.49 -12.37
N PRO A 13 9.52 -1.77 -13.49
CA PRO A 13 10.06 -2.41 -14.70
C PRO A 13 11.44 -3.03 -14.48
N HIS A 14 12.27 -2.43 -13.62
CA HIS A 14 13.64 -2.87 -13.37
C HIS A 14 13.77 -4.25 -12.70
N ILE A 15 12.68 -4.76 -12.11
CA ILE A 15 12.59 -6.13 -11.60
C ILE A 15 11.47 -6.94 -12.27
N ASN A 16 10.90 -6.45 -13.38
CA ASN A 16 9.83 -7.10 -14.14
C ASN A 16 8.58 -7.43 -13.31
N GLN A 17 8.14 -6.50 -12.44
CA GLN A 17 6.95 -6.70 -11.61
C GLN A 17 5.93 -5.57 -11.77
N VAL A 18 4.67 -5.90 -11.53
CA VAL A 18 3.55 -4.94 -11.40
C VAL A 18 2.83 -5.26 -10.10
N HIS A 19 2.75 -4.29 -9.20
CA HIS A 19 2.03 -4.42 -7.93
C HIS A 19 0.62 -3.85 -8.08
N LEU A 20 -0.39 -4.65 -7.76
CA LEU A 20 -1.80 -4.25 -7.80
C LEU A 20 -2.34 -4.18 -6.38
N PHE A 21 -2.88 -3.02 -6.01
CA PHE A 21 -3.46 -2.78 -4.69
C PHE A 21 -4.96 -2.54 -4.81
N TYR A 22 -5.73 -3.29 -4.04
CA TYR A 22 -7.18 -3.15 -3.94
C TYR A 22 -7.53 -2.53 -2.59
N ARG A 23 -8.54 -1.65 -2.56
CA ARG A 23 -9.17 -1.29 -1.30
C ARG A 23 -10.02 -2.47 -0.84
N ALA A 24 -10.02 -2.73 0.46
CA ALA A 24 -10.88 -3.76 1.04
C ALA A 24 -11.46 -3.27 2.37
N ARG A 25 -12.67 -3.71 2.68
CA ARG A 25 -13.30 -3.49 3.98
C ARG A 25 -13.08 -4.71 4.86
N LEU A 26 -12.48 -4.49 6.01
CA LEU A 26 -12.38 -5.52 7.04
C LEU A 26 -13.79 -5.79 7.61
N LEU A 27 -14.19 -7.06 7.70
CA LEU A 27 -15.55 -7.47 8.08
C LEU A 27 -15.71 -7.69 9.59
N ASP A 28 -14.62 -8.05 10.25
CA ASP A 28 -14.53 -8.36 11.67
C ASP A 28 -13.10 -8.13 12.17
N THR A 29 -12.90 -8.12 13.49
CA THR A 29 -11.58 -7.86 14.11
C THR A 29 -10.87 -9.13 14.57
N GLY A 30 -11.33 -10.31 14.17
CA GLY A 30 -10.75 -11.61 14.55
C GLY A 30 -9.53 -12.01 13.73
N PHE A 31 -8.71 -11.06 13.29
CA PHE A 31 -7.53 -11.32 12.48
C PHE A 31 -6.31 -11.62 13.37
N SER A 32 -5.39 -12.43 12.86
CA SER A 32 -4.14 -12.79 13.53
C SER A 32 -3.02 -13.01 12.53
N ALA A 33 -1.78 -13.00 13.03
CA ALA A 33 -0.60 -13.30 12.24
C ALA A 33 -0.60 -14.78 11.79
N GLY A 34 -0.39 -15.01 10.49
CA GLY A 34 -0.25 -16.34 9.89
C GLY A 34 1.21 -16.82 9.82
N LEU A 35 1.47 -17.90 9.09
CA LEU A 35 2.81 -18.51 9.01
C LEU A 35 3.90 -17.56 8.49
N GLU A 36 3.55 -16.68 7.55
CA GLU A 36 4.48 -15.74 6.91
C GLU A 36 4.54 -14.39 7.62
N THR A 37 3.79 -14.21 8.71
CA THR A 37 3.62 -12.92 9.38
C THR A 37 4.01 -13.05 10.85
N LEU A 38 4.89 -12.16 11.32
CA LEU A 38 5.28 -12.14 12.73
C LEU A 38 4.20 -11.51 13.62
N GLU A 39 3.63 -10.41 13.16
CA GLU A 39 2.66 -9.61 13.92
C GLU A 39 1.68 -8.90 12.96
N THR A 40 0.46 -8.66 13.43
CA THR A 40 -0.58 -7.92 12.72
C THR A 40 -1.23 -6.91 13.64
N ALA A 41 -1.39 -5.67 13.18
CA ALA A 41 -2.09 -4.61 13.89
C ALA A 41 -2.83 -3.68 12.93
N LEU A 42 -3.77 -2.90 13.45
CA LEU A 42 -4.43 -1.80 12.74
C LEU A 42 -3.72 -0.49 13.09
N PHE A 43 -3.48 0.35 12.09
CA PHE A 43 -2.77 1.61 12.25
C PHE A 43 -3.60 2.79 11.76
N ALA A 44 -3.64 3.88 12.52
CA ALA A 44 -3.98 5.19 11.96
C ALA A 44 -2.81 5.73 11.11
N GLU A 45 -3.08 6.75 10.28
CA GLU A 45 -2.08 7.30 9.35
C GLU A 45 -0.77 7.72 10.04
N GLN A 46 -0.90 8.37 11.20
CA GLN A 46 0.23 8.86 11.99
C GLN A 46 1.01 7.75 12.71
N GLU A 47 0.45 6.55 12.80
CA GLU A 47 1.05 5.39 13.47
C GLU A 47 1.73 4.45 12.47
N VAL A 48 1.51 4.64 11.17
CA VAL A 48 2.16 3.82 10.12
C VAL A 48 3.69 4.00 10.23
N PRO A 49 4.46 2.90 10.33
CA PRO A 49 5.92 2.95 10.44
C PRO A 49 6.56 3.18 9.07
N TRP A 50 6.40 4.40 8.52
CA TRP A 50 6.75 4.75 7.14
C TRP A 50 8.20 4.44 6.74
N GLN A 51 9.14 4.50 7.68
CA GLN A 51 10.56 4.24 7.43
C GLN A 51 10.90 2.74 7.44
N GLU A 52 10.03 1.91 8.01
CA GLU A 52 10.22 0.46 8.17
C GLU A 52 9.43 -0.34 7.13
N LEU A 53 8.61 0.32 6.31
CA LEU A 53 7.91 -0.32 5.21
C LEU A 53 8.91 -0.96 4.23
N ALA A 54 8.82 -2.29 4.07
CA ALA A 54 9.76 -3.07 3.29
C ALA A 54 9.80 -2.71 1.79
N PHE A 55 8.68 -2.22 1.23
CA PHE A 55 8.55 -1.95 -0.20
C PHE A 55 8.08 -0.52 -0.49
N GLN A 56 8.79 0.17 -1.37
CA GLN A 56 8.43 1.54 -1.78
C GLN A 56 7.09 1.62 -2.52
N SER A 57 6.69 0.55 -3.23
CA SER A 57 5.37 0.49 -3.88
C SER A 57 4.21 0.52 -2.88
N VAL A 58 4.39 -0.09 -1.70
CA VAL A 58 3.42 0.00 -0.59
C VAL A 58 3.35 1.44 -0.07
N THR A 59 4.50 2.10 0.09
CA THR A 59 4.55 3.52 0.49
C THR A 59 3.82 4.42 -0.48
N LEU A 60 4.01 4.24 -1.80
CA LEU A 60 3.30 5.00 -2.84
C LEU A 60 1.78 4.80 -2.72
N CYS A 61 1.33 3.54 -2.67
CA CYS A 61 -0.08 3.21 -2.53
C CYS A 61 -0.70 3.82 -1.25
N LEU A 62 -0.04 3.70 -0.10
CA LEU A 62 -0.57 4.22 1.17
C LEU A 62 -0.63 5.75 1.18
N ARG A 63 0.36 6.44 0.61
CA ARG A 63 0.33 7.91 0.48
C ARG A 63 -0.83 8.37 -0.39
N ALA A 64 -1.07 7.72 -1.53
CA ALA A 64 -2.22 7.97 -2.38
C ALA A 64 -3.53 7.73 -1.61
N TYR A 65 -3.63 6.61 -0.90
CA TYR A 65 -4.81 6.25 -0.10
C TYR A 65 -5.17 7.32 0.93
N PHE A 66 -4.20 7.79 1.72
CA PHE A 66 -4.47 8.81 2.74
C PHE A 66 -4.75 10.19 2.14
N SER A 67 -4.11 10.53 1.01
CA SER A 67 -4.44 11.75 0.26
C SER A 67 -5.90 11.76 -0.21
N ASP A 68 -6.34 10.68 -0.85
CA ASP A 68 -7.72 10.50 -1.31
C ASP A 68 -8.73 10.47 -0.18
N ARG A 69 -8.37 9.81 0.94
CA ARG A 69 -9.19 9.79 2.15
C ARG A 69 -9.41 11.21 2.70
N ARG A 70 -8.37 12.05 2.74
CA ARG A 70 -8.50 13.48 3.14
C ARG A 70 -9.34 14.28 2.15
N ALA A 71 -9.23 13.98 0.86
CA ALA A 71 -10.03 14.62 -0.19
C ALA A 71 -11.49 14.13 -0.23
N GLY A 72 -11.84 13.08 0.54
CA GLY A 72 -13.18 12.49 0.58
C GLY A 72 -13.57 11.71 -0.67
N ARG A 73 -12.62 11.40 -1.56
CA ARG A 73 -12.85 10.74 -2.84
C ARG A 73 -11.67 9.85 -3.16
N PHE A 74 -11.96 8.58 -3.47
CA PHE A 74 -10.97 7.63 -3.94
C PHE A 74 -10.99 7.52 -5.47
N MET A 75 -9.81 7.67 -6.07
CA MET A 75 -9.55 7.54 -7.49
C MET A 75 -8.64 6.33 -7.76
N PHE A 76 -8.47 5.99 -9.04
CA PHE A 76 -7.44 5.05 -9.47
C PHE A 76 -6.10 5.78 -9.62
N HIS A 77 -5.02 5.16 -9.16
CA HIS A 77 -3.65 5.69 -9.22
C HIS A 77 -2.76 4.75 -10.00
N GLU A 78 -1.88 5.30 -10.83
CA GLU A 78 -0.87 4.56 -11.58
C GLU A 78 0.48 5.25 -11.41
N ASP A 79 1.49 4.48 -11.02
CA ASP A 79 2.85 4.98 -10.78
C ASP A 79 3.92 4.06 -11.38
N ASP A 80 5.03 4.66 -11.82
CA ASP A 80 6.23 3.95 -12.23
C ASP A 80 7.31 4.05 -11.14
N LEU A 81 7.59 2.96 -10.45
CA LEU A 81 8.69 2.88 -9.49
C LEU A 81 10.01 2.59 -10.22
N ARG A 82 10.76 3.66 -10.43
CA ARG A 82 12.13 3.60 -10.94
C ARG A 82 13.11 3.35 -9.80
N PRO A 83 14.27 2.72 -10.07
CA PRO A 83 15.33 2.62 -9.08
C PRO A 83 15.67 4.01 -8.53
N ALA A 84 15.92 4.11 -7.23
CA ALA A 84 16.53 5.31 -6.69
C ALA A 84 17.85 5.52 -7.44
N THR A 85 18.01 6.66 -8.12
CA THR A 85 19.29 7.03 -8.70
C THR A 85 20.29 7.08 -7.55
N ALA A 86 21.26 6.16 -7.54
CA ALA A 86 22.45 6.30 -6.70
C ALA A 86 23.03 7.68 -7.01
N GLY A 87 22.99 8.58 -6.02
CA GLY A 87 23.53 9.93 -6.16
C GLY A 87 24.99 9.86 -6.59
N ALA A 88 25.34 10.70 -7.55
CA ALA A 88 26.71 11.04 -7.90
C ALA A 88 27.38 11.82 -6.76
#